data_AF-A0A3D8WZI8-F1
#
_entry.id   AF-A0A3D8WZI8-F1
#
_cell.length_a   1.000
_cell.length_b   1.000
_cell.length_c   1.000
_cell.angle_alpha   90.00
_cell.angle_beta   90.00
_cell.angle_gamma   90.00
#
_symmetry.space_group_name_H-M   'P 1'
#
loop_
_entity.id
_entity.type
_entity.pdbx_description
1 polymer ?
#
loop_
_entity_poly.entity_id
_entity_poly.type
_entity_poly.pdbx_seq_one_letter_code
_entity_poly.pdbx_strand_id
1 'polypeptide(L)' 'MCFKCRLLLIKIEFIRKMMMMIALEEGFTSSNTIKISQDLDILLNRFEATC' A
#
# COMPACT_ATOMS: atom_id res chain seq x y z
N MET A 1 11.66 10.50 12.67
CA MET A 1 10.55 9.54 12.43
C MET A 1 9.81 9.23 13.73
N CYS A 2 8.54 9.64 13.90
CA CYS A 2 7.76 9.37 15.12
C CYS A 2 7.12 7.96 15.13
N PHE A 3 6.57 7.53 16.27
CA PHE A 3 5.94 6.21 16.40
C PHE A 3 4.78 6.00 15.42
N LYS A 4 3.94 7.02 15.19
CA LYS A 4 2.83 6.96 14.22
C LYS A 4 3.34 6.71 12.79
N CYS A 5 4.42 7.38 12.39
CA CYS A 5 5.07 7.20 11.09
C CYS A 5 5.63 5.79 10.89
N ARG A 6 6.21 5.20 11.95
CA ARG A 6 6.66 3.80 11.90
C ARG A 6 5.52 2.82 11.70
N LEU A 7 4.41 3.00 12.42
CA LEU A 7 3.22 2.15 12.25
C LEU A 7 2.63 2.29 10.84
N LEU A 8 2.61 3.51 10.29
CA LEU A 8 2.11 3.75 8.94
C LEU A 8 3.00 3.08 7.87
N LEU A 9 4.32 3.17 8.00
CA LEU A 9 5.24 2.43 7.12
C LEU A 9 5.05 0.91 7.16
N ILE A 10 4.86 0.34 8.36
CA ILE A 10 4.60 -1.11 8.49
C ILE A 10 3.33 -1.49 7.72
N LYS A 11 2.28 -0.66 7.80
CA LYS A 11 1.03 -0.87 7.06
C LYS A 11 1.23 -0.74 5.55
N ILE A 12 1.98 0.27 5.10
CA ILE A 12 2.32 0.46 3.69
C ILE A 12 3.06 -0.77 3.15
N GLU A 13 4.09 -1.26 3.85
CA GLU A 13 4.84 -2.43 3.42
C GLU A 13 4.01 -3.71 3.39
N PHE A 14 3.07 -3.86 4.33
CA PHE A 14 2.13 -4.98 4.31
C PHE A 14 1.23 -4.94 3.07
N ILE A 15 0.61 -3.79 2.78
CA ILE A 15 -0.26 -3.63 1.61
C ILE A 15 0.53 -3.75 0.31
N ARG A 16 1.75 -3.21 0.23
CA ARG A 16 2.62 -3.35 -0.94
C ARG A 16 2.90 -4.82 -1.27
N LYS A 17 3.21 -5.63 -0.26
CA LYS A 17 3.42 -7.09 -0.45
C LYS A 17 2.15 -7.79 -0.91
N MET A 18 0.99 -7.45 -0.32
CA MET A 18 -0.30 -8.00 -0.73
C MET A 18 -0.64 -7.66 -2.18
N MET A 19 -0.44 -6.41 -2.59
CA MET A 19 -0.63 -5.95 -3.97
C MET A 19 0.21 -6.79 -4.94
N MET A 20 1.49 -7.02 -4.61
CA MET A 20 2.39 -7.82 -5.44
C MET A 20 1.93 -9.28 -5.56
N MET A 21 1.48 -9.89 -4.47
CA MET A 21 0.95 -11.27 -4.52
C MET A 21 -0.26 -11.36 -5.46
N ILE A 22 -1.22 -10.45 -5.31
CA ILE A 22 -2.44 -10.45 -6.14
C ILE A 22 -2.13 -10.08 -7.59
N ALA A 23 -1.19 -9.15 -7.82
CA ALA A 23 -0.74 -8.82 -9.17
C ALA A 23 -0.07 -9.99 -9.90
N LEU A 24 0.66 -10.84 -9.16
CA LEU A 24 1.28 -12.04 -9.72
C LEU A 24 0.26 -13.15 -10.02
N GLU A 25 -0.82 -13.23 -9.24
CA GLU A 25 -1.88 -14.23 -9.41
C GLU A 25 -2.93 -13.82 -10.45
N GLU A 26 -3.40 -12.57 -10.39
CA GLU A 26 -4.53 -12.06 -11.17
C GLU A 26 -4.11 -11.12 -12.32
N GLY A 27 -2.86 -10.65 -12.32
CA GLY A 27 -2.35 -9.65 -13.24
C GLY A 27 -2.47 -8.21 -12.72
N PHE A 28 -1.53 -7.35 -13.12
CA PHE A 28 -1.44 -5.96 -12.65
C PHE A 28 -2.65 -5.08 -13.02
N THR A 29 -3.38 -5.43 -14.07
CA THR A 29 -4.57 -4.72 -14.54
C THR A 29 -5.87 -5.34 -14.03
N SER A 30 -5.80 -6.35 -13.15
CA SER A 30 -6.99 -6.91 -12.52
C SER A 30 -7.68 -5.86 -11.66
N SER A 31 -9.00 -5.97 -11.52
CA SER A 31 -9.77 -5.04 -10.69
C SER A 31 -9.31 -5.08 -9.22
N ASN A 32 -8.88 -6.25 -8.74
CA ASN A 32 -8.38 -6.41 -7.37
C ASN A 32 -7.02 -5.76 -7.18
N THR A 33 -6.07 -5.96 -8.11
CA THR A 33 -4.77 -5.28 -8.04
C THR A 33 -4.91 -3.76 -8.13
N ILE A 34 -5.78 -3.26 -9.01
CA ILE A 34 -6.06 -1.82 -9.13
C ILE A 34 -6.63 -1.26 -7.82
N LYS A 35 -7.57 -1.97 -7.19
CA LYS A 35 -8.15 -1.52 -5.92
C LYS A 35 -7.09 -1.44 -4.82
N ILE A 36 -6.24 -2.46 -4.70
CA ILE A 36 -5.19 -2.47 -3.66
C ILE A 36 -4.09 -1.45 -3.95
N SER A 37 -3.77 -1.17 -5.22
CA SER A 37 -2.82 -0.12 -5.56
C SER A 37 -3.35 1.27 -5.19
N GLN A 38 -4.66 1.51 -5.33
CA GLN A 38 -5.31 2.74 -4.85
C GLN A 38 -5.28 2.84 -3.32
N ASP A 39 -5.55 1.74 -2.60
CA ASP A 39 -5.43 1.72 -1.14
C ASP A 39 -3.99 1.99 -0.66
N LEU A 40 -3.00 1.46 -1.39
CA LEU A 40 -1.58 1.73 -1.13
C LEU A 40 -1.25 3.21 -1.34
N ASP A 41 -1.74 3.80 -2.43
CA ASP A 41 -1.53 5.22 -2.76
C ASP A 41 -2.09 6.15 -1.69
N ILE A 42 -3.31 5.88 -1.18
CA ILE A 42 -3.91 6.64 -0.08
C ILE A 42 -3.01 6.61 1.18
N LEU A 43 -2.41 5.45 1.49
CA LEU A 43 -1.52 5.33 2.64
C LEU A 43 -0.20 6.06 2.44
N LEU A 44 0.37 6.03 1.22
CA LEU A 44 1.57 6.76 0.86
C LEU A 44 1.35 8.27 0.94
N ASN A 45 0.26 8.77 0.36
CA ASN A 45 -0.12 10.19 0.43
C ASN A 45 -0.33 10.64 1.88
N ARG A 46 -0.96 9.80 2.72
CA ARG A 46 -1.08 10.09 4.15
C ARG A 46 0.28 10.13 4.84
N PHE A 47 1.20 9.24 4.47
CA PHE A 47 2.53 9.22 5.02
C PHE A 47 3.25 10.52 4.69
N GLU A 48 3.34 10.90 3.42
CA GLU A 48 3.96 12.16 2.98
C GLU A 48 3.32 13.42 3.60
N ALA A 49 2.01 13.41 3.85
CA ALA A 49 1.33 14.55 4.45
C ALA A 49 1.53 14.67 5.97
N THR A 50 1.89 13.59 6.68
CA THR A 50 1.90 13.55 8.15
C THR A 50 3.23 13.09 8.77
N CYS A 51 4.16 12.68 7.91
CA CYS A 51 5.50 12.20 8.20
C CYS A 51 6.44 12.80 7.14
#